data_AF-A0A6G3LQN6-F1
#
_entry.id   AF-A0A6G3LQN6-F1
#
_cell.length_a   1.000
_cell.length_b   1.000
_cell.length_c   1.000
_cell.angle_alpha   90.00
_cell.angle_beta   90.00
_cell.angle_gamma   90.00
#
_symmetry.space_group_name_H-M   'P 1'
#
loop_
_entity.id
_entity.type
_entity.pdbx_description
1 polymer ?
#
loop_
_entity_poly.entity_id
_entity_poly.type
_entity_poly.pdbx_seq_one_letter_code
_entity_poly.pdbx_strand_id
1 'polypeptide(L)'
;VRREGLEGRVEIVHGDFFRVPIKEATVVYMYLLTSVNEALKPKLKQELRPGTRVVTLDFQIPGWRPVRVVGDRSGWQRTLYVYVIGDSDS
;
A
#
# COMPACT_ATOMS: atom_id res chain seq x y z
N VAL A 1 -7.32 0.25 -19.49
CA VAL A 1 -7.26 -1.24 -19.55
C VAL A 1 -7.53 -1.74 -20.96
N ARG A 2 -8.75 -1.63 -21.52
CA ARG A 2 -9.07 -2.15 -22.87
C ARG A 2 -8.28 -1.50 -24.01
N ARG A 3 -8.24 -0.16 -24.05
CA ARG A 3 -7.48 0.59 -25.07
C ARG A 3 -5.98 0.21 -25.10
N GLU A 4 -5.43 -0.17 -23.94
CA GLU A 4 -4.02 -0.55 -23.79
C GLU A 4 -3.82 -2.08 -23.87
N GLY A 5 -4.87 -2.87 -24.14
CA GLY A 5 -4.79 -4.33 -24.27
C GLY A 5 -4.44 -5.09 -22.98
N LEU A 6 -4.72 -4.53 -21.81
CA LEU A 6 -4.28 -5.07 -20.51
C LEU A 6 -5.30 -5.96 -19.79
N GLU A 7 -6.38 -6.36 -20.45
CA GLU A 7 -7.51 -7.06 -19.82
C GLU A 7 -7.14 -8.42 -19.22
N GLY A 8 -6.10 -9.09 -19.73
CA GLY A 8 -5.58 -10.35 -19.16
C GLY A 8 -4.61 -10.18 -17.98
N ARG A 9 -4.30 -8.93 -17.59
CA ARG A 9 -3.33 -8.61 -16.52
C ARG A 9 -3.86 -7.64 -15.47
N VAL A 10 -4.95 -6.93 -15.77
CA VAL A 10 -5.53 -5.90 -14.91
C VAL A 10 -7.01 -6.17 -14.73
N GLU A 11 -7.39 -6.35 -13.47
CA GLU A 11 -8.78 -6.38 -13.03
C GLU A 11 -9.10 -5.05 -12.33
N ILE A 12 -10.30 -4.50 -12.58
CA ILE A 12 -10.82 -3.34 -11.85
C ILE A 12 -12.02 -3.81 -11.04
N VAL A 13 -11.89 -3.74 -9.72
CA VAL A 13 -12.96 -4.10 -8.79
C VAL A 13 -13.68 -2.83 -8.36
N HIS A 14 -14.98 -2.71 -8.67
CA HIS A 14 -15.82 -1.65 -8.13
C HIS A 14 -16.31 -2.06 -6.74
N GLY A 15 -15.76 -1.44 -5.69
CA GLY A 15 -16.13 -1.74 -4.32
C GLY A 15 -15.38 -0.88 -3.30
N ASP A 16 -15.77 -1.05 -2.04
CA ASP A 16 -15.09 -0.46 -0.89
C ASP A 16 -13.81 -1.26 -0.59
N PHE A 17 -12.64 -0.63 -0.72
CA PHE A 17 -11.35 -1.27 -0.48
C PHE A 17 -11.18 -1.76 0.96
N PHE A 18 -11.97 -1.28 1.93
CA PHE A 18 -12.00 -1.86 3.27
C PHE A 18 -12.59 -3.28 3.28
N ARG A 19 -13.46 -3.60 2.32
CA ARG A 19 -14.22 -4.87 2.26
C ARG A 19 -13.68 -5.87 1.24
N VAL A 20 -12.95 -5.39 0.22
CA VAL A 20 -12.37 -6.27 -0.81
C VAL A 20 -11.22 -7.10 -0.19
N PRO A 21 -11.19 -8.44 -0.39
CA PRO A 21 -10.09 -9.27 0.11
C PRO A 21 -8.79 -9.01 -0.66
N ILE A 22 -7.68 -8.86 0.05
CA ILE A 22 -6.37 -8.54 -0.54
C ILE A 22 -5.27 -9.58 -0.26
N LYS A 23 -5.64 -10.75 0.28
CA LYS A 23 -4.71 -11.80 0.75
C LYS A 23 -3.73 -12.38 -0.29
N GLU A 24 -4.03 -12.24 -1.58
CA GLU A 24 -3.18 -12.72 -2.67
C GLU A 24 -2.17 -11.65 -3.13
N ALA A 25 -2.27 -10.42 -2.62
CA ALA A 25 -1.36 -9.34 -2.98
C ALA A 25 0.06 -9.59 -2.41
N THR A 26 1.05 -9.54 -3.30
CA THR A 26 2.48 -9.56 -2.94
C THR A 26 3.08 -8.15 -2.81
N VAL A 27 2.37 -7.15 -3.32
CA VAL A 27 2.63 -5.72 -3.19
C VAL A 27 1.29 -4.98 -3.11
N VAL A 28 1.17 -4.02 -2.19
CA VAL A 28 0.07 -3.06 -2.11
C VAL A 28 0.62 -1.66 -2.26
N TYR A 29 0.04 -0.86 -3.15
CA TYR A 29 0.39 0.55 -3.34
C TYR A 29 -0.77 1.44 -2.92
N MET A 30 -0.49 2.48 -2.14
CA MET A 30 -1.48 3.37 -1.56
C MET A 30 -1.05 4.82 -1.74
N TYR A 31 -1.97 5.65 -2.23
CA TYR A 31 -1.83 7.10 -2.15
C TYR A 31 -3.10 7.67 -1.53
N LEU A 32 -3.10 7.70 -0.19
CA LEU A 32 -4.22 8.06 0.67
C LEU A 32 -3.72 8.97 1.79
N LEU A 33 -4.65 9.59 2.52
CA LEU A 33 -4.34 10.42 3.69
C LEU A 33 -3.88 9.56 4.88
N THR A 34 -3.10 10.16 5.79
CA THR A 34 -2.59 9.50 7.01
C THR A 34 -3.68 8.80 7.82
N SER A 35 -4.84 9.44 7.99
CA SER A 35 -5.98 8.87 8.74
C SER A 35 -6.56 7.62 8.10
N VAL A 36 -6.55 7.55 6.76
CA VAL A 36 -7.02 6.37 6.01
C VAL A 36 -5.99 5.25 6.07
N ASN A 37 -4.70 5.59 5.97
CA ASN A 37 -3.61 4.62 6.17
C ASN A 37 -3.67 3.98 7.56
N GLU A 38 -3.94 4.78 8.60
CA GLU A 38 -4.11 4.31 9.96
C GLU A 38 -5.31 3.36 10.10
N ALA A 39 -6.46 3.74 9.54
CA ALA A 39 -7.67 2.91 9.54
C ALA A 39 -7.47 1.57 8.80
N LEU A 40 -6.58 1.52 7.80
CA LEU A 40 -6.28 0.30 7.04
C LEU A 40 -5.32 -0.64 7.75
N LYS A 41 -4.58 -0.20 8.77
CA LYS A 41 -3.59 -1.04 9.48
C LYS A 41 -4.14 -2.42 9.87
N PRO A 42 -5.30 -2.55 10.54
CA PRO A 42 -5.79 -3.85 10.98
C PRO A 42 -6.04 -4.80 9.80
N LYS A 43 -6.62 -4.30 8.71
CA LYS A 43 -6.87 -5.07 7.49
C LYS A 43 -5.56 -5.53 6.84
N LEU A 44 -4.59 -4.63 6.70
CA LEU A 44 -3.28 -4.95 6.14
C LEU A 44 -2.58 -6.05 6.95
N LYS A 45 -2.55 -5.95 8.29
CA LYS A 45 -1.95 -6.98 9.16
C LYS A 45 -2.69 -8.31 9.10
N GLN A 46 -4.02 -8.27 9.02
CA GLN A 46 -4.84 -9.47 9.08
C GLN A 46 -4.83 -10.27 7.78
N GLU A 47 -4.86 -9.58 6.63
CA GLU A 47 -5.06 -10.25 5.34
C GLU A 47 -3.77 -10.51 4.57
N LEU A 48 -2.75 -9.65 4.72
CA LEU A 48 -1.52 -9.80 3.96
C LEU A 48 -0.59 -10.82 4.60
N ARG A 49 0.11 -11.57 3.75
CA ARG A 49 1.07 -12.58 4.18
C ARG A 49 2.36 -11.90 4.67
N PRO A 50 3.10 -12.49 5.64
CA PRO A 50 4.45 -12.06 5.96
C PRO A 50 5.32 -11.95 4.70
N GLY A 51 6.12 -10.88 4.60
CA GLY A 51 6.92 -10.55 3.42
C GLY A 51 6.19 -9.74 2.34
N THR A 52 4.86 -9.56 2.41
CA THR A 52 4.16 -8.66 1.48
C THR A 52 4.66 -7.23 1.69
N ARG A 53 4.90 -6.52 0.58
CA ARG A 53 5.34 -5.11 0.61
C ARG A 53 4.13 -4.20 0.56
N VAL A 54 4.12 -3.17 1.42
CA VAL A 54 3.16 -2.08 1.35
C VAL A 54 3.93 -0.81 1.02
N VAL A 55 3.48 -0.04 0.04
CA VAL A 55 4.12 1.20 -0.41
C VAL A 55 3.12 2.33 -0.28
N THR A 56 3.48 3.38 0.45
CA THR A 56 2.67 4.61 0.53
C THR A 56 3.38 5.79 -0.10
N LEU A 57 2.62 6.66 -0.76
CA LEU A 57 3.11 7.94 -1.28
C LEU A 57 2.72 9.07 -0.30
N ASP A 58 3.73 9.84 0.11
CA ASP A 58 3.73 11.04 0.96
C ASP A 58 3.25 10.88 2.41
N PHE A 59 2.28 10.03 2.65
CA PHE A 59 1.69 9.79 3.97
C PHE A 59 2.14 8.44 4.53
N GLN A 60 2.70 8.45 5.74
CA GLN A 60 3.13 7.22 6.41
C GLN A 60 1.94 6.39 6.92
N ILE A 61 2.23 5.15 7.32
CA ILE A 61 1.34 4.32 8.13
C ILE A 61 1.72 4.54 9.60
N PRO A 62 0.90 5.21 10.42
CA PRO A 62 1.29 5.55 11.80
C PRO A 62 1.67 4.31 12.63
N GLY A 63 2.78 4.39 13.36
CA GLY A 63 3.27 3.30 14.22
C GLY A 63 3.85 2.12 13.47
N TRP A 64 4.00 2.17 12.14
CA TRP A 64 4.83 1.22 11.40
C TRP A 64 6.17 1.85 11.05
N ARG A 65 7.23 1.05 11.06
CA ARG A 65 8.56 1.50 10.69
C ARG A 65 8.85 1.13 9.23
N PRO A 66 9.05 2.10 8.32
CA PRO A 66 9.38 1.79 6.94
C PRO A 66 10.78 1.15 6.84
N VAL A 67 10.91 0.11 6.02
CA VAL A 67 12.21 -0.50 5.69
C VAL A 67 13.01 0.34 4.70
N ARG A 68 12.32 1.20 3.93
CA ARG A 68 12.96 2.13 2.99
C ARG A 68 12.12 3.39 2.84
N VAL A 69 12.80 4.53 2.72
CA VAL A 69 12.20 5.82 2.36
C VAL A 69 12.90 6.31 1.10
N VAL A 70 12.15 6.60 0.05
CA VAL A 70 12.66 7.06 -1.25
C VAL A 70 12.01 8.38 -1.59
N GLY A 71 12.77 9.46 -1.65
CA GLY A 71 12.24 10.77 -2.00
C GLY A 71 13.36 11.75 -2.32
N ASP A 72 13.02 12.75 -3.12
CA ASP A 72 13.90 13.87 -3.42
C ASP A 72 13.59 15.03 -2.46
N ARG A 73 14.63 15.60 -1.84
CA ARG A 73 14.51 16.76 -0.95
C ARG A 73 14.21 18.07 -1.69
N SER A 74 14.19 18.06 -3.03
CA SER A 74 14.17 19.27 -3.86
C SER A 74 12.86 19.55 -4.63
N GLY A 75 11.78 18.80 -4.38
CA GLY A 75 10.48 18.99 -5.07
C GLY A 75 9.24 18.99 -4.17
N TRP A 76 8.07 19.24 -4.77
CA TRP A 76 6.75 19.03 -4.14
C TRP A 76 6.57 17.53 -3.82
N GLN A 77 6.00 17.25 -2.64
CA GLN A 77 5.90 15.92 -2.00
C GLN A 77 5.87 14.73 -2.99
N ARG A 78 6.93 13.89 -2.91
CA ARG A 78 7.09 12.61 -3.64
C ARG A 78 7.87 11.58 -2.82
N THR A 79 7.58 11.49 -1.52
CA THR A 79 8.27 10.53 -0.65
C THR A 79 7.53 9.20 -0.64
N LEU A 80 8.15 8.14 -1.16
CA LEU A 80 7.68 6.77 -1.03
C LEU A 80 8.19 6.16 0.27
N TYR A 81 7.28 5.61 1.05
CA TYR A 81 7.59 4.78 2.21
C TYR A 81 7.30 3.34 1.87
N VAL A 82 8.28 2.46 2.09
CA VAL A 82 8.15 1.02 1.85
C VAL A 82 8.15 0.30 3.18
N TYR A 83 7.16 -0.57 3.38
CA TYR A 83 6.95 -1.40 4.54
C TYR A 83 6.93 -2.87 4.13
N VAL A 84 7.25 -3.77 5.06
CA VAL A 84 7.16 -5.22 4.87
C VAL A 84 6.37 -5.81 6.03
N ILE A 85 5.32 -6.58 5.72
CA ILE A 85 4.51 -7.28 6.73
C ILE A 85 5.39 -8.30 7.46
N GLY A 86 5.37 -8.28 8.80
CA GLY A 86 6.26 -9.01 9.69
C GLY A 86 7.42 -8.18 10.23
N ASP A 87 7.96 -7.25 9.42
CA ASP A 87 9.14 -6.45 9.78
C ASP A 87 8.77 -5.03 10.23
N SER A 88 7.80 -4.42 9.54
CA SER A 88 7.41 -3.02 9.73
C SER A 88 6.28 -2.82 10.74
N ASP A 89 5.51 -3.86 11.01
CA ASP A 89 4.25 -3.83 11.75
C ASP A 89 4.34 -4.51 13.12
N SER A 90 5.55 -4.86 13.56
CA SER A 90 5.85 -5.40 14.89
C SER A 90 5.78 -4.35 16.00
#